data_AF-A0A4Q3U2T4-F1
#
_entry.id   AF-A0A4Q3U2T4-F1
#
_cell.length_a   1.000
_cell.length_b   1.000
_cell.length_c   1.000
_cell.angle_alpha   90.00
_cell.angle_beta   90.00
_cell.angle_gamma   90.00
#
_symmetry.space_group_name_H-M   'P 1'
#
loop_
_entity.id
_entity.type
_entity.pdbx_description
1 polymer ?
#
loop_
_entity_poly.entity_id
_entity_poly.type
_entity_poly.pdbx_seq_one_letter_code
_entity_poly.pdbx_strand_id
1 'polypeptide(L)'
;MALNRRSVRWAVQGMSFALIVLVPGCARVAKPTTALQMEPTTKAPPVVEKERPREAPVGTLLAESSEEFQPDANPGSEASLRLGGPQTRGVPPPTVFDVDLIQARKGDEISVTLRTQGETIEREVYGDDGKTFTLLTAGDDAFAPGIDLLRFPVKEGDAWRWEGKVLY
;
A
#
# COMPACT_ATOMS: atom_id res chain seq x y z
N MET A 1 13.17 8.09 -31.29
CA MET A 1 12.63 8.16 -29.91
C MET A 1 12.23 6.75 -29.49
N ALA A 2 12.96 6.13 -28.58
CA ALA A 2 12.63 4.81 -28.05
C ALA A 2 11.64 4.98 -26.89
N LEU A 3 10.42 4.41 -27.03
CA LEU A 3 9.38 4.45 -26.01
C LEU A 3 9.70 3.46 -24.89
N ASN A 4 9.93 3.98 -23.68
CA ASN A 4 10.16 3.18 -22.49
C ASN A 4 8.81 2.77 -21.88
N ARG A 5 8.27 1.60 -22.25
CA ARG A 5 7.08 1.03 -21.61
C ARG A 5 7.49 0.38 -20.29
N ARG A 6 7.01 0.90 -19.16
CA ARG A 6 7.16 0.26 -17.84
C ARG A 6 5.83 -0.34 -17.43
N SER A 7 5.84 -1.60 -16.99
CA SER A 7 4.68 -2.26 -16.38
C SER A 7 4.94 -2.41 -14.89
N VAL A 8 4.00 -1.93 -14.07
CA VAL A 8 4.05 -2.08 -12.61
C VAL A 8 2.86 -2.96 -12.21
N ARG A 9 3.15 -4.04 -11.47
CA ARG A 9 2.12 -4.90 -10.87
C ARG A 9 1.97 -4.52 -9.41
N TRP A 10 0.77 -4.12 -9.03
CA TRP A 10 0.38 -3.93 -7.64
C TRP A 10 -0.52 -5.10 -7.24
N ALA A 11 -0.29 -5.65 -6.05
CA ALA A 11 -1.14 -6.69 -5.46
C ALA A 11 -1.58 -6.18 -4.09
N VAL A 12 -2.88 -6.30 -3.78
CA VAL A 12 -3.41 -6.08 -2.43
C VAL A 12 -3.01 -7.29 -1.56
N GLN A 13 -1.72 -7.44 -1.32
CA GLN A 13 -1.16 -8.43 -0.40
C GLN A 13 -0.01 -7.75 0.35
N GLY A 14 -0.34 -7.16 1.49
CA GLY A 14 0.65 -6.53 2.37
C GLY A 14 1.39 -5.35 1.73
N MET A 15 0.70 -4.46 1.01
CA MET A 15 1.28 -3.19 0.56
C MET A 15 1.72 -2.36 1.77
N SER A 16 3.01 -2.44 2.10
CA SER A 16 3.69 -1.29 2.66
C SER A 16 3.72 -0.24 1.57
N PHE A 17 2.76 0.69 1.64
CA PHE A 17 2.98 2.06 1.21
C PHE A 17 4.20 2.61 1.99
N ALA A 18 4.54 3.89 1.91
CA ALA A 18 5.17 4.50 3.07
C ALA A 18 4.15 4.38 4.22
N LEU A 19 4.13 3.21 4.87
CA LEU A 19 3.37 2.95 6.07
C LEU A 19 4.05 3.84 7.08
N ILE A 20 3.50 5.03 7.30
CA ILE A 20 3.72 5.77 8.53
C ILE A 20 3.23 4.81 9.60
N VAL A 21 4.17 4.04 10.16
CA VAL A 21 3.89 3.11 11.25
C VAL A 21 3.63 3.99 12.47
N LEU A 22 2.37 4.36 12.69
CA LEU A 22 1.89 4.80 13.99
C LEU A 22 1.99 3.58 14.91
N VAL A 23 3.04 3.54 15.74
CA VAL A 23 3.28 2.46 16.70
C VAL A 23 2.60 2.82 18.03
N PRO A 24 1.46 2.21 18.39
CA PRO A 24 1.06 2.10 19.80
C PRO A 24 1.92 1.02 20.48
N GLY A 25 2.38 1.33 21.70
CA GLY A 25 3.39 0.56 22.42
C GLY A 25 3.01 -0.86 22.86
N CYS A 26 4.03 -1.73 22.83
CA CYS A 26 4.33 -2.89 23.69
C CYS A 26 3.24 -3.94 24.05
N ALA A 27 3.50 -5.21 23.69
CA ALA A 27 3.96 -6.25 24.64
C ALA A 27 4.28 -7.59 23.95
N ARG A 28 5.31 -8.27 24.48
CA ARG A 28 5.88 -9.59 24.09
C ARG A 28 4.94 -10.77 24.41
N VAL A 29 5.14 -11.92 23.75
CA VAL A 29 5.68 -13.18 24.33
C VAL A 29 5.74 -14.30 23.26
N ALA A 30 6.80 -15.10 23.35
CA ALA A 30 7.29 -16.09 22.38
C ALA A 30 6.65 -17.49 22.49
N LYS A 31 6.87 -18.34 21.46
CA LYS A 31 7.50 -19.68 21.58
C LYS A 31 7.82 -20.31 20.20
N PRO A 32 8.94 -21.03 20.04
CA PRO A 32 9.25 -21.83 18.85
C PRO A 32 8.81 -23.29 19.06
N THR A 33 8.29 -23.95 18.02
CA THR A 33 8.11 -25.40 18.02
C THR A 33 8.74 -26.00 16.77
N THR A 34 9.85 -26.67 17.00
CA THR A 34 10.50 -27.65 16.11
C THR A 34 9.67 -28.93 16.06
N ALA A 35 9.46 -29.49 14.87
CA ALA A 35 9.33 -30.93 14.69
C ALA A 35 9.86 -31.32 13.30
N LEU A 36 10.79 -32.27 13.31
CA LEU A 36 11.43 -32.89 12.17
C LEU A 36 10.99 -34.36 12.14
N GLN A 37 10.93 -34.91 10.93
CA GLN A 37 11.06 -36.33 10.53
C GLN A 37 9.83 -37.20 10.19
N MET A 38 9.81 -37.54 8.88
CA MET A 38 9.90 -38.86 8.24
C MET A 38 8.61 -39.62 7.83
N GLU A 39 8.60 -39.93 6.52
CA GLU A 39 7.65 -40.74 5.74
C GLU A 39 7.78 -42.27 6.02
N PRO A 40 6.90 -43.17 5.50
CA PRO A 40 6.88 -43.52 4.07
C PRO A 40 5.56 -44.05 3.45
N THR A 41 5.51 -43.95 2.11
CA THR A 41 4.85 -44.83 1.11
C THR A 41 3.39 -45.26 1.27
N THR A 42 2.57 -44.88 0.28
CA THR A 42 1.81 -45.86 -0.54
C THR A 42 1.56 -45.28 -1.92
N LYS A 43 2.05 -46.01 -2.94
CA LYS A 43 1.91 -45.68 -4.36
C LYS A 43 0.49 -46.05 -4.80
N ALA A 44 -0.41 -45.06 -4.85
CA ALA A 44 -1.70 -45.20 -5.54
C ALA A 44 -1.56 -44.72 -7.00
N PRO A 45 -2.25 -45.36 -7.97
CA PRO A 45 -2.20 -44.97 -9.37
C PRO A 45 -2.82 -43.57 -9.60
N PRO A 46 -2.37 -42.80 -10.60
CA PRO A 46 -2.92 -41.48 -10.89
C PRO A 46 -4.34 -41.63 -11.41
N VAL A 47 -5.32 -41.32 -10.57
CA VAL A 47 -6.67 -40.98 -11.03
C VAL A 47 -6.52 -39.70 -11.84
N VAL A 48 -6.80 -39.78 -13.13
CA VAL A 48 -6.93 -38.61 -14.01
C VAL A 48 -8.21 -37.89 -13.58
N GLU A 49 -8.14 -37.16 -12.47
CA GLU A 49 -9.13 -36.15 -12.12
C GLU A 49 -8.99 -35.04 -13.15
N LYS A 50 -9.97 -34.98 -14.04
CA LYS A 50 -10.24 -33.83 -14.89
C LYS A 50 -10.35 -32.62 -13.97
N GLU A 51 -9.27 -31.84 -13.87
CA GLU A 51 -9.21 -30.61 -13.06
C GLU A 51 -10.42 -29.77 -13.43
N ARG A 52 -11.44 -29.76 -12.57
CA ARG A 52 -12.48 -28.76 -12.65
C ARG A 52 -11.76 -27.42 -12.46
N PRO A 53 -12.09 -26.40 -13.26
CA PRO A 53 -11.58 -25.06 -13.02
C PRO A 53 -11.79 -24.75 -11.55
N ARG A 54 -10.69 -24.56 -10.79
CA ARG A 54 -10.79 -24.04 -9.44
C ARG A 54 -11.40 -22.67 -9.59
N GLU A 55 -12.69 -22.53 -9.25
CA GLU A 55 -13.27 -21.22 -9.00
C GLU A 55 -12.33 -20.53 -8.01
N ALA A 56 -11.74 -19.42 -8.44
CA ALA A 56 -10.91 -18.61 -7.57
C ALA A 56 -11.77 -18.28 -6.33
N PRO A 57 -11.21 -18.36 -5.11
CA PRO A 57 -11.95 -17.97 -3.92
C PRO A 57 -12.47 -16.55 -4.13
N VAL A 58 -13.79 -16.39 -4.05
CA VAL A 58 -14.43 -15.07 -4.12
C VAL A 58 -13.95 -14.33 -2.87
N GLY A 59 -13.01 -13.40 -3.06
CA GLY A 59 -12.45 -12.60 -1.97
C GLY A 59 -13.54 -11.87 -1.20
N THR A 60 -13.33 -11.72 0.11
CA THR A 60 -14.27 -11.00 0.97
C THR A 60 -14.30 -9.53 0.53
N LEU A 61 -15.49 -8.96 0.39
CA LEU A 61 -15.67 -7.53 0.12
C LEU A 61 -15.10 -6.72 1.29
N LEU A 62 -14.19 -5.80 0.97
CA LEU A 62 -13.54 -4.94 1.94
C LEU A 62 -14.25 -3.58 2.05
N ALA A 63 -14.74 -3.03 0.93
CA ALA A 63 -15.57 -1.82 0.90
C ALA A 63 -16.30 -1.67 -0.44
N GLU A 64 -17.40 -0.93 -0.43
CA GLU A 64 -18.25 -0.70 -1.61
C GLU A 64 -17.90 0.60 -2.35
N SER A 65 -17.37 1.61 -1.65
CA SER A 65 -17.11 2.94 -2.22
C SER A 65 -15.93 3.66 -1.55
N SER A 66 -15.43 4.72 -2.19
CA SER A 66 -14.38 5.56 -1.59
C SER A 66 -14.87 6.38 -0.40
N GLU A 67 -16.19 6.54 -0.22
CA GLU A 67 -16.75 7.26 0.92
C GLU A 67 -16.37 6.62 2.26
N GLU A 68 -16.21 5.29 2.27
CA GLU A 68 -15.76 4.53 3.45
C GLU A 68 -14.28 4.76 3.79
N PHE A 69 -13.52 5.33 2.84
CA PHE A 69 -12.12 5.67 2.95
C PHE A 69 -11.87 7.17 2.84
N GLN A 70 -12.91 8.01 2.95
CA GLN A 70 -12.70 9.44 2.99
C GLN A 70 -11.75 9.74 4.17
N PRO A 71 -10.78 10.67 4.00
CA PRO A 71 -9.86 11.09 5.06
C PRO A 71 -10.56 11.83 6.23
N ASP A 72 -11.85 11.57 6.45
CA ASP A 72 -12.61 11.93 7.66
C ASP A 72 -11.96 11.37 8.93
N ALA A 73 -11.15 10.32 8.77
CA ALA A 73 -10.09 9.99 9.70
C ALA A 73 -9.07 11.14 9.70
N ASN A 74 -9.38 12.21 10.43
CA ASN A 74 -8.42 13.25 10.80
C ASN A 74 -7.15 12.52 11.25
N PRO A 75 -6.07 12.53 10.46
CA PRO A 75 -4.88 11.71 10.75
C PRO A 75 -4.16 12.15 12.02
N GLY A 76 -4.70 13.16 12.71
CA GLY A 76 -4.03 13.93 13.72
C GLY A 76 -3.15 14.99 13.06
N SER A 77 -2.92 16.08 13.77
CA SER A 77 -1.90 17.07 13.39
C SER A 77 -0.48 16.61 13.75
N GLU A 78 -0.35 15.45 14.42
CA GLU A 78 0.92 14.94 14.93
C GLU A 78 1.37 13.76 14.06
N ALA A 79 2.25 14.04 13.09
CA ALA A 79 3.00 13.03 12.37
C ALA A 79 4.48 13.17 12.69
N SER A 80 5.22 12.05 12.74
CA SER A 80 6.66 12.06 12.93
C SER A 80 7.35 11.28 11.83
N LEU A 81 8.35 11.88 11.19
CA LEU A 81 9.23 11.21 10.24
C LEU A 81 10.42 10.62 11.00
N ARG A 82 10.64 9.32 10.86
CA ARG A 82 11.77 8.61 11.48
C ARG A 82 12.79 8.24 10.40
N LEU A 83 13.96 8.89 10.45
CA LEU A 83 15.09 8.59 9.58
C LEU A 83 16.10 7.72 10.34
N GLY A 84 16.20 6.45 9.94
CA GLY A 84 17.10 5.47 10.52
C GLY A 84 16.46 4.10 10.64
N GLY A 85 17.28 3.05 10.58
CA GLY A 85 16.83 1.66 10.71
C GLY A 85 16.42 1.28 12.13
N PRO A 86 16.02 0.02 12.35
CA PRO A 86 15.68 -0.49 13.67
C PRO A 86 16.86 -0.32 14.64
N GLN A 87 16.57 0.02 15.90
CA GLN A 87 17.59 0.13 16.93
C GLN A 87 18.32 -1.22 17.08
N THR A 88 19.57 -1.22 16.61
CA THR A 88 20.49 -2.35 16.71
C THR A 88 21.71 -1.88 17.50
N ARG A 89 22.32 -2.82 18.24
CA ARG A 89 23.43 -2.51 19.14
C ARG A 89 24.61 -1.94 18.33
N GLY A 90 25.06 -0.74 18.68
CA GLY A 90 26.17 -0.06 18.01
C GLY A 90 25.77 0.80 16.81
N VAL A 91 24.48 0.86 16.44
CA VAL A 91 23.96 1.78 15.44
C VAL A 91 23.38 3.01 16.15
N PRO A 92 23.65 4.24 15.69
CA PRO A 92 23.06 5.45 16.27
C PRO A 92 21.53 5.39 16.26
N PRO A 93 20.86 6.04 17.24
CA PRO A 93 19.41 6.08 17.28
C PRO A 93 18.83 6.78 16.02
N PRO A 94 17.61 6.42 15.60
CA PRO A 94 16.96 7.09 14.49
C PRO A 94 16.70 8.56 14.84
N THR A 95 16.84 9.41 13.84
CA THR A 95 16.47 10.83 13.97
C THR A 95 14.98 10.96 13.75
N VAL A 96 14.30 11.71 14.61
CA VAL A 96 12.85 11.92 14.55
C VAL A 96 12.59 13.40 14.29
N PHE A 97 11.77 13.68 13.29
CA PHE A 97 11.34 15.03 12.92
C PHE A 97 9.83 15.12 13.08
N ASP A 98 9.36 16.22 13.64
CA ASP A 98 7.94 16.55 13.61
C ASP A 98 7.55 16.94 12.17
N VAL A 99 6.41 16.44 11.74
CA VAL A 99 5.89 16.65 10.39
C VAL A 99 4.49 17.25 10.49
N ASP A 100 4.32 18.36 9.80
CA ASP A 100 3.01 18.95 9.55
C ASP A 100 2.41 18.26 8.32
N LEU A 101 1.23 17.67 8.50
CA LEU A 101 0.43 17.18 7.38
C LEU A 101 -0.60 18.24 6.99
N ILE A 102 -0.47 18.80 5.79
CA ILE A 102 -1.42 19.76 5.24
C ILE A 102 -2.23 19.08 4.15
N GLN A 103 -3.53 19.00 4.37
CA GLN A 103 -4.47 18.46 3.41
C GLN A 103 -5.40 19.56 2.89
N ALA A 104 -5.63 19.57 1.59
CA ALA A 104 -6.62 20.43 0.96
C ALA A 104 -7.42 19.62 -0.07
N ARG A 105 -8.72 19.92 -0.20
CA ARG A 105 -9.61 19.31 -1.19
C ARG A 105 -10.23 20.38 -2.08
N LYS A 106 -10.30 20.12 -3.38
CA LYS A 106 -10.94 20.99 -4.37
C LYS A 106 -11.68 20.14 -5.39
N GLY A 107 -13.00 20.00 -5.22
CA GLY A 107 -13.78 19.03 -6.00
C GLY A 107 -13.27 17.61 -5.74
N ASP A 108 -12.97 16.89 -6.80
CA ASP A 108 -12.50 15.51 -6.78
C ASP A 108 -10.97 15.39 -6.56
N GLU A 109 -10.26 16.52 -6.49
CA GLU A 109 -8.83 16.54 -6.21
C GLU A 109 -8.53 16.72 -4.70
N ILE A 110 -7.63 15.90 -4.17
CA ILE A 110 -7.12 15.96 -2.81
C ILE A 110 -5.61 16.16 -2.89
N SER A 111 -5.09 17.25 -2.33
CA SER A 111 -3.66 17.46 -2.20
C SER A 111 -3.22 17.19 -0.77
N VAL A 112 -2.17 16.37 -0.62
CA VAL A 112 -1.52 16.08 0.65
C VAL A 112 -0.10 16.63 0.58
N THR A 113 0.30 17.43 1.57
CA THR A 113 1.64 18.00 1.65
C THR A 113 2.24 17.68 3.01
N LEU A 114 3.40 17.03 3.01
CA LEU A 114 4.19 16.79 4.20
C LEU A 114 5.24 17.88 4.33
N ARG A 115 5.29 18.53 5.50
CA ARG A 115 6.28 19.56 5.80
C ARG A 115 7.02 19.26 7.08
N THR A 116 8.29 19.63 7.14
CA THR A 116 9.05 19.63 8.39
C THR A 116 9.88 20.90 8.45
N GLN A 117 9.95 21.53 9.64
CA GLN A 117 10.72 22.77 9.84
C GLN A 117 10.38 23.88 8.82
N GLY A 118 9.13 23.91 8.34
CA GLY A 118 8.66 24.87 7.33
C GLY A 118 8.96 24.49 5.87
N GLU A 119 9.76 23.47 5.61
CA GLU A 119 10.08 22.99 4.26
C GLU A 119 9.10 21.91 3.80
N THR A 120 8.80 21.86 2.50
CA THR A 120 8.01 20.78 1.91
C THR A 120 8.92 19.60 1.61
N ILE A 121 8.62 18.45 2.22
CA ILE A 121 9.34 17.20 1.98
C ILE A 121 8.71 16.44 0.82
N GLU A 122 7.39 16.40 0.81
CA GLU A 122 6.63 15.64 -0.16
C GLU A 122 5.28 16.32 -0.43
N ARG A 123 4.83 16.24 -1.68
CA ARG A 123 3.51 16.69 -2.08
C ARG A 123 2.94 15.69 -3.06
N GLU A 124 1.72 15.27 -2.79
CA GLU A 124 0.98 14.36 -3.66
C GLU A 124 -0.39 14.95 -3.96
N VAL A 125 -0.90 14.65 -5.16
CA VAL A 125 -2.26 14.99 -5.56
C VAL A 125 -2.95 13.73 -6.00
N TYR A 126 -4.14 13.54 -5.45
CA TYR A 126 -5.00 12.40 -5.65
C TYR A 126 -6.31 12.82 -6.30
N GLY A 127 -6.88 11.95 -7.13
CA GLY A 127 -8.23 12.07 -7.65
C GLY A 127 -9.15 11.04 -6.99
N ASP A 128 -10.34 11.45 -6.60
CA ASP A 128 -11.38 10.63 -6.00
C ASP A 128 -12.71 10.88 -6.71
N ASP A 129 -13.15 9.91 -7.53
CA ASP A 129 -14.40 9.99 -8.29
C ASP A 129 -15.54 9.14 -7.69
N GLY A 130 -15.38 8.65 -6.45
CA GLY A 130 -16.34 7.75 -5.80
C GLY A 130 -16.12 6.27 -6.11
N LYS A 131 -15.47 5.95 -7.24
CA LYS A 131 -15.26 4.57 -7.74
C LYS A 131 -13.80 4.18 -7.81
N THR A 132 -12.92 5.16 -7.91
CA THR A 132 -11.48 4.98 -7.99
C THR A 132 -10.80 6.07 -7.17
N PHE A 133 -9.79 5.65 -6.42
CA PHE A 133 -8.85 6.55 -5.78
C PHE A 133 -7.55 6.48 -6.58
N THR A 134 -7.11 7.61 -7.13
CA THR A 134 -6.04 7.68 -8.12
C THR A 134 -4.93 8.62 -7.67
N LEU A 135 -3.68 8.26 -7.91
CA LEU A 135 -2.53 9.15 -7.76
C LEU A 135 -2.32 9.90 -9.08
N LEU A 136 -2.45 11.22 -9.04
CA LEU A 136 -2.31 12.11 -10.19
C LEU A 136 -0.89 12.67 -10.28
N THR A 137 -0.32 13.09 -9.15
CA THR A 137 1.06 13.60 -9.06
C THR A 137 1.74 13.16 -7.77
N ALA A 138 3.03 12.88 -7.83
CA ALA A 138 3.90 12.65 -6.66
C ALA A 138 5.21 13.44 -6.81
N GLY A 139 5.38 14.46 -5.97
CA GLY A 139 6.44 15.45 -6.14
C GLY A 139 6.30 16.20 -7.46
N ASP A 140 7.33 16.15 -8.29
CA ASP A 140 7.38 16.77 -9.62
C ASP A 140 6.88 15.82 -10.74
N ASP A 141 6.60 14.56 -10.43
CA ASP A 141 6.14 13.57 -11.41
C ASP A 141 4.61 13.62 -11.54
N ALA A 142 4.12 13.73 -12.78
CA ALA A 142 2.69 13.59 -13.10
C ALA A 142 2.41 12.30 -13.87
N PHE A 143 1.25 11.68 -13.67
CA PHE A 143 0.90 10.39 -14.26
C PHE A 143 -0.25 10.50 -15.27
N ALA A 144 -0.09 9.87 -16.44
CA ALA A 144 -1.12 9.83 -17.48
C ALA A 144 -1.31 8.41 -18.08
N PRO A 145 -2.47 7.75 -17.85
CA PRO A 145 -3.49 8.13 -16.88
C PRO A 145 -2.95 8.10 -15.44
N GLY A 146 -3.70 8.67 -14.49
CA GLY A 146 -3.40 8.54 -13.07
C GLY A 146 -3.22 7.07 -12.65
N ILE A 147 -2.50 6.84 -11.56
CA ILE A 147 -2.28 5.48 -11.03
C ILE A 147 -3.41 5.15 -10.07
N ASP A 148 -4.28 4.22 -10.44
CA ASP A 148 -5.29 3.72 -9.52
C ASP A 148 -4.61 3.07 -8.30
N LEU A 149 -4.93 3.59 -7.11
CA LEU A 149 -4.47 3.09 -5.82
C LEU A 149 -5.53 2.21 -5.16
N LEU A 150 -6.81 2.51 -5.40
CA LEU A 150 -7.94 1.69 -5.00
C LEU A 150 -9.03 1.76 -6.09
N ARG A 151 -9.73 0.64 -6.28
CA ARG A 151 -10.92 0.54 -7.13
C ARG A 151 -12.05 -0.04 -6.31
N PHE A 152 -13.25 0.52 -6.46
CA PHE A 152 -14.42 0.13 -5.69
C PHE A 152 -15.46 -0.56 -6.57
N PRO A 153 -16.13 -1.62 -6.08
CA PRO A 153 -15.92 -2.26 -4.77
C PRO A 153 -14.57 -2.97 -4.70
N VAL A 154 -13.88 -2.87 -3.56
CA VAL A 154 -12.58 -3.52 -3.34
C VAL A 154 -12.78 -4.86 -2.63
N LYS A 155 -12.21 -5.93 -3.18
CA LYS A 155 -12.24 -7.28 -2.60
C LYS A 155 -10.85 -7.73 -2.23
N GLU A 156 -10.77 -8.60 -1.23
CA GLU A 156 -9.51 -9.24 -0.87
C GLU A 156 -8.91 -9.99 -2.07
N GLY A 157 -7.63 -9.73 -2.34
CA GLY A 157 -6.92 -10.34 -3.45
C GLY A 157 -7.12 -9.64 -4.80
N ASP A 158 -7.89 -8.54 -4.85
CA ASP A 158 -7.96 -7.72 -6.07
C ASP A 158 -6.57 -7.21 -6.46
N ALA A 159 -6.33 -7.22 -7.76
CA ALA A 159 -5.11 -6.70 -8.36
C ALA A 159 -5.44 -6.08 -9.70
N TRP A 160 -4.79 -4.98 -10.01
CA TRP A 160 -4.89 -4.35 -11.31
C TRP A 160 -3.50 -4.01 -11.83
N ARG A 161 -3.43 -3.82 -13.14
CA ARG A 161 -2.22 -3.35 -13.81
C ARG A 161 -2.44 -1.91 -14.20
N TRP A 162 -1.44 -1.09 -13.93
CA TRP A 162 -1.39 0.26 -14.47
C TRP A 162 -0.56 0.27 -15.75
N GLU A 163 -1.10 0.91 -16.77
CA GLU A 163 -0.44 1.15 -18.05
C GLU A 163 -0.53 2.65 -18.35
N GLY A 164 0.57 3.35 -18.15
CA GLY A 164 0.64 4.79 -18.38
C GLY A 164 2.06 5.28 -18.56
N LYS A 165 2.23 6.60 -18.43
CA LYS A 165 3.51 7.28 -18.52
C LYS A 165 3.66 8.30 -17.39
N VAL A 166 4.91 8.53 -17.02
CA VAL A 166 5.32 9.68 -16.22
C VAL A 166 5.53 10.87 -17.16
N LEU A 167 5.03 12.03 -16.76
CA LEU A 167 5.18 13.32 -17.43
C LEU A 167 6.13 14.18 -16.59
N TYR A 168 7.07 14.85 -17.27
CA TYR A 168 8.03 15.81 -16.73
C TYR A 168 7.76 17.20 -17.32
#